data_AF-A0A7Y5LUW0-F1
#
_entry.id   AF-A0A7Y5LUW0-F1
#
_cell.length_a   1.000
_cell.length_b   1.000
_cell.length_c   1.000
_cell.angle_alpha   90.00
_cell.angle_beta   90.00
_cell.angle_gamma   90.00
#
_symmetry.space_group_name_H-M   'P 1'
#
loop_
_entity.id
_entity.type
_entity.pdbx_description
1 polymer ?
#
loop_
_entity_poly.entity_id
_entity_poly.type
_entity_poly.pdbx_seq_one_letter_code
_entity_poly.pdbx_strand_id
1 'polypeptide(L)'
;MADLAAVLAGLNATFAGRNWESWPKEAKDLQGELMELMNQLAAEMGVTPDEAMRSPRGMSLLLLELLARMQPPLDAAQEARLRELLATQDTAWQAWLDRRGDQSALEQRRDLLALVGPGRDAFLAELTPEQRGAIAGYGLLEMQIQGSQSWLDGPRAQVTGTLTAQWSSALGLNENQTRDMAPLVTEYIDRSRALNDEIWNRRYAGEDLSREADYAMRVQLMIETQKKISDTLRLTDDQAKAMKEWGFTYGVNLTDGQAADSGK
;
A
#
# COMPACT_ATOMS: atom_id res chain seq x y z
N MET A 1 -3.31 2.25 5.91
CA MET A 1 -3.07 0.82 6.20
C MET A 1 -3.57 -0.06 5.04
N ALA A 2 -3.09 0.12 3.79
CA ALA A 2 -3.85 -0.37 2.62
C ALA A 2 -3.12 -1.30 1.62
N ASP A 3 -1.83 -1.64 1.77
CA ASP A 3 -1.17 -2.53 0.77
C ASP A 3 -0.72 -3.87 1.35
N LEU A 4 -0.01 -3.89 2.48
CA LEU A 4 0.26 -5.15 3.17
C LEU A 4 -0.97 -5.70 3.90
N ALA A 5 -1.84 -4.81 4.39
CA ALA A 5 -3.16 -5.20 4.87
C ALA A 5 -4.09 -5.62 3.72
N ALA A 6 -3.76 -5.36 2.44
CA ALA A 6 -4.50 -5.87 1.29
C ALA A 6 -3.89 -7.17 0.72
N VAL A 7 -2.60 -7.45 0.96
CA VAL A 7 -2.02 -8.79 0.80
C VAL A 7 -2.47 -9.69 1.94
N LEU A 8 -2.47 -9.18 3.17
CA LEU A 8 -3.03 -9.84 4.35
C LEU A 8 -4.56 -9.80 4.40
N ALA A 9 -5.27 -8.90 3.71
CA ALA A 9 -6.71 -9.00 3.43
C ALA A 9 -6.98 -9.67 2.09
N GLY A 10 -5.96 -9.94 1.27
CA GLY A 10 -6.04 -10.84 0.13
C GLY A 10 -5.98 -12.26 0.65
N LEU A 11 -5.03 -12.55 1.53
CA LEU A 11 -5.03 -13.71 2.42
C LEU A 11 -6.29 -13.64 3.29
N ASN A 12 -6.54 -12.61 4.10
CA ASN A 12 -7.68 -12.54 5.03
C ASN A 12 -9.06 -12.40 4.36
N ALA A 13 -9.23 -12.02 3.09
CA ALA A 13 -10.52 -12.11 2.35
C ALA A 13 -10.61 -13.43 1.58
N THR A 14 -9.48 -14.00 1.17
CA THR A 14 -9.37 -15.42 0.84
C THR A 14 -9.69 -16.28 2.08
N PHE A 15 -9.37 -15.81 3.30
CA PHE A 15 -9.59 -16.47 4.58
C PHE A 15 -10.93 -16.10 5.27
N ALA A 16 -11.54 -14.93 5.00
CA ALA A 16 -12.76 -14.46 5.67
C ALA A 16 -13.99 -14.41 4.75
N GLY A 17 -13.82 -14.56 3.44
CA GLY A 17 -14.90 -14.39 2.46
C GLY A 17 -15.27 -15.63 1.63
N ARG A 18 -14.55 -16.75 1.75
CA ARG A 18 -14.84 -17.98 0.99
C ARG A 18 -15.38 -19.07 1.90
N ASN A 19 -16.38 -19.81 1.41
CA ASN A 19 -16.87 -21.01 2.08
C ASN A 19 -15.76 -22.07 2.08
N TRP A 20 -15.00 -22.09 3.17
CA TRP A 20 -13.88 -22.97 3.44
C TRP A 20 -14.16 -24.44 3.16
N GLU A 21 -15.41 -24.86 3.31
CA GLU A 21 -15.86 -26.22 3.02
C GLU A 21 -15.46 -26.68 1.61
N SER A 22 -15.36 -25.77 0.64
CA SER A 22 -15.02 -26.04 -0.77
C SER A 22 -13.52 -26.17 -1.08
N TRP A 23 -12.63 -25.89 -0.13
CA TRP A 23 -11.19 -25.96 -0.38
C TRP A 23 -10.68 -27.40 -0.41
N PRO A 24 -9.67 -27.71 -1.26
CA PRO A 24 -8.92 -28.95 -1.19
C PRO A 24 -8.38 -29.18 0.22
N LYS A 25 -8.33 -30.44 0.65
CA LYS A 25 -7.92 -30.83 2.00
C LYS A 25 -6.53 -30.26 2.34
N GLU A 26 -5.63 -30.28 1.37
CA GLU A 26 -4.25 -29.80 1.47
C GLU A 26 -4.17 -28.32 1.85
N ALA A 27 -5.12 -27.50 1.40
CA ALA A 27 -5.15 -26.08 1.72
C ALA A 27 -5.77 -25.78 3.10
N LYS A 28 -6.64 -26.68 3.60
CA LYS A 28 -7.18 -26.63 4.98
C LYS A 28 -6.17 -27.11 6.01
N ASP A 29 -5.44 -28.18 5.70
CA ASP A 29 -4.38 -28.71 6.55
C ASP A 29 -3.26 -27.66 6.72
N LEU A 30 -2.86 -27.02 5.61
CA LEU A 30 -1.94 -25.87 5.61
C LEU A 30 -2.43 -24.72 6.50
N GLN A 31 -3.72 -24.38 6.46
CA GLN A 31 -4.28 -23.34 7.32
C GLN A 31 -4.15 -23.69 8.81
N GLY A 32 -4.47 -24.94 9.19
CA GLY A 32 -4.35 -25.39 10.57
C GLY A 32 -2.93 -25.25 11.10
N GLU A 33 -1.95 -25.68 10.30
CA GLU A 33 -0.53 -25.62 10.63
C GLU A 33 -0.02 -24.17 10.72
N LEU A 34 -0.41 -23.29 9.79
CA LEU A 34 -0.07 -21.86 9.86
C LEU A 34 -0.68 -21.19 11.10
N MET A 35 -1.92 -21.54 11.47
CA MET A 35 -2.56 -21.01 12.67
C MET A 35 -1.90 -21.52 13.95
N GLU A 36 -1.49 -22.79 14.01
CA GLU A 36 -0.71 -23.33 15.13
C GLU A 36 0.63 -22.62 15.28
N LEU A 37 1.34 -22.37 14.17
CA LEU A 37 2.58 -21.60 14.16
C LEU A 37 2.37 -20.17 14.70
N MET A 38 1.28 -19.50 14.29
CA MET A 38 0.95 -18.16 14.79
C MET A 38 0.53 -18.17 16.26
N ASN A 39 -0.16 -19.19 16.73
CA ASN A 39 -0.50 -19.35 18.15
C ASN A 39 0.74 -19.54 19.02
N GLN A 40 1.72 -20.32 18.56
CA GLN A 40 3.00 -20.50 19.26
C GLN A 40 3.78 -19.19 19.33
N LEU A 41 3.91 -18.49 18.20
CA LEU A 41 4.58 -17.19 18.16
C LEU A 41 3.88 -16.15 19.04
N ALA A 42 2.55 -16.13 19.03
CA ALA A 42 1.74 -15.26 19.88
C ALA A 42 2.00 -15.51 21.37
N ALA A 43 2.08 -16.78 21.77
CA ALA A 43 2.43 -17.15 23.14
C ALA A 43 3.86 -16.73 23.52
N GLU A 44 4.84 -16.89 22.61
CA GLU A 44 6.23 -16.42 22.82
C GLU A 44 6.30 -14.89 23.00
N MET A 45 5.52 -14.16 22.22
CA MET A 45 5.53 -12.69 22.18
C MET A 45 4.61 -12.04 23.22
N GLY A 46 3.71 -12.81 23.85
CA GLY A 46 2.69 -12.28 24.77
C GLY A 46 1.62 -11.42 24.07
N VAL A 47 1.28 -11.74 22.82
CA VAL A 47 0.32 -10.99 21.99
C VAL A 47 -0.77 -11.93 21.45
N THR A 48 -1.75 -11.40 20.73
CA THR A 48 -2.75 -12.22 20.03
C THR A 48 -2.17 -12.87 18.76
N PRO A 49 -2.74 -13.98 18.25
CA PRO A 49 -2.33 -14.58 16.97
C PRO A 49 -2.36 -13.61 15.79
N ASP A 50 -3.34 -12.70 15.77
CA ASP A 50 -3.43 -11.65 14.75
C ASP A 50 -2.28 -10.64 14.82
N GLU A 51 -1.86 -10.28 16.03
CA GLU A 51 -0.70 -9.41 16.25
C GLU A 51 0.61 -10.12 15.92
N ALA A 52 0.73 -11.40 16.27
CA ALA A 52 1.88 -12.22 15.91
C ALA A 52 2.03 -12.35 14.39
N MET A 53 0.94 -12.63 13.67
CA MET A 53 0.90 -12.68 12.21
C MET A 53 1.29 -11.35 11.55
N ARG A 54 0.97 -10.21 12.16
CA ARG A 54 1.33 -8.88 11.65
C ARG A 54 2.71 -8.39 12.10
N SER A 55 3.39 -9.16 12.94
CA SER A 55 4.76 -8.87 13.36
C SER A 55 5.76 -9.19 12.24
N PRO A 56 6.95 -8.57 12.24
CA PRO A 56 7.99 -8.89 11.25
C PRO A 56 8.29 -10.40 11.22
N ARG A 57 8.62 -10.96 12.40
CA ARG A 57 8.94 -12.38 12.56
C ARG A 57 7.79 -13.30 12.14
N GLY A 58 6.54 -12.93 12.41
CA GLY A 58 5.37 -13.72 12.01
C GLY A 58 5.22 -13.80 10.50
N MET A 59 5.36 -12.67 9.81
CA MET A 59 5.31 -12.64 8.34
C MET A 59 6.42 -13.48 7.70
N SER A 60 7.64 -13.37 8.21
CA SER A 60 8.77 -14.16 7.72
C SER A 60 8.57 -15.66 7.94
N LEU A 61 8.01 -16.05 9.08
CA LEU A 61 7.67 -17.46 9.36
C LEU A 61 6.58 -17.99 8.43
N LEU A 62 5.51 -17.23 8.18
CA LEU A 62 4.45 -17.61 7.25
C LEU A 62 4.99 -17.79 5.82
N LEU A 63 5.87 -16.89 5.37
CA LEU A 63 6.47 -17.00 4.04
C LEU A 63 7.38 -18.23 3.93
N LEU A 64 8.23 -18.50 4.93
CA LEU A 64 9.07 -19.70 4.95
C LEU A 64 8.25 -20.99 4.94
N GLU A 65 7.13 -21.01 5.66
CA GLU A 65 6.25 -22.17 5.76
C GLU A 65 5.49 -22.44 4.44
N LEU A 66 5.14 -21.37 3.70
CA LEU A 66 4.59 -21.48 2.34
C LEU A 66 5.66 -21.95 1.34
N LEU A 67 6.88 -21.41 1.44
CA LEU A 67 8.01 -21.77 0.60
C LEU A 67 8.43 -23.24 0.76
N ALA A 68 8.41 -23.76 1.99
CA ALA A 68 8.76 -25.16 2.28
C ALA A 68 7.83 -26.17 1.57
N ARG A 69 6.63 -25.74 1.18
CA ARG A 69 5.64 -26.56 0.44
C ARG A 69 5.66 -26.37 -1.06
N MET A 70 6.54 -25.50 -1.59
CA MET A 70 6.60 -25.24 -3.02
C MET A 70 7.02 -26.44 -3.84
N GLN A 71 6.52 -26.49 -5.07
CA GLN A 71 6.95 -27.42 -6.11
C GLN A 71 7.34 -26.63 -7.37
N PRO A 72 8.60 -26.72 -7.84
CA PRO A 72 9.68 -27.52 -7.27
C PRO A 72 10.18 -26.96 -5.91
N PRO A 73 10.68 -27.84 -5.00
CA PRO A 73 11.16 -27.40 -3.69
C PRO A 73 12.38 -26.49 -3.82
N LEU A 74 12.62 -25.68 -2.79
CA LEU A 74 13.85 -24.91 -2.65
C LEU A 74 15.02 -25.86 -2.36
N ASP A 75 16.19 -25.59 -2.94
CA ASP A 75 17.41 -26.20 -2.46
C ASP A 75 17.91 -25.54 -1.16
N ALA A 76 18.86 -26.19 -0.48
CA ALA A 76 19.37 -25.72 0.81
C ALA A 76 20.08 -24.35 0.73
N ALA A 77 20.69 -24.02 -0.41
CA ALA A 77 21.35 -22.74 -0.60
C ALA A 77 20.33 -21.62 -0.81
N GLN A 78 19.28 -21.85 -1.62
CA GLN A 78 18.15 -20.95 -1.79
C GLN A 78 17.44 -20.71 -0.45
N GLU A 79 17.17 -21.77 0.32
CA GLU A 79 16.52 -21.65 1.63
C GLU A 79 17.35 -20.80 2.60
N ALA A 80 18.66 -21.05 2.69
CA ALA A 80 19.55 -20.24 3.53
C ALA A 80 19.53 -18.77 3.11
N ARG A 81 19.55 -18.50 1.80
CA ARG A 81 19.56 -17.13 1.28
C ARG A 81 18.24 -16.40 1.53
N LEU A 82 17.11 -17.07 1.35
CA LEU A 82 15.79 -16.53 1.63
C LEU A 82 15.60 -16.24 3.13
N ARG A 83 16.11 -17.10 4.02
CA ARG A 83 16.11 -16.84 5.46
C ARG A 83 16.89 -15.58 5.83
N GLU A 84 18.06 -15.36 5.21
CA GLU A 84 18.87 -14.16 5.43
C GLU A 84 18.17 -12.88 4.93
N LEU A 85 17.53 -12.95 3.76
CA LEU A 85 16.74 -11.85 3.21
C LEU A 85 15.57 -11.49 4.12
N LEU A 86 14.83 -12.50 4.60
CA LEU A 86 13.71 -12.31 5.51
C LEU A 86 14.15 -11.73 6.86
N ALA A 87 15.27 -12.19 7.44
CA ALA A 87 15.82 -11.61 8.66
C ALA A 87 16.24 -10.13 8.49
N THR A 88 16.77 -9.78 7.32
CA THR A 88 17.10 -8.39 6.97
C THR A 88 15.83 -7.54 6.87
N GLN A 89 14.78 -8.08 6.23
CA GLN A 89 13.48 -7.43 6.14
C GLN A 89 12.80 -7.28 7.51
N ASP A 90 12.94 -8.26 8.39
CA ASP A 90 12.40 -8.19 9.76
C ASP A 90 13.00 -7.01 10.53
N THR A 91 14.33 -6.84 10.41
CA THR A 91 15.05 -5.73 11.04
C THR A 91 14.61 -4.38 10.49
N ALA A 92 14.51 -4.27 9.16
CA ALA A 92 14.10 -3.04 8.50
C ALA A 92 12.63 -2.68 8.80
N TRP A 93 11.77 -3.69 8.91
CA TRP A 93 10.38 -3.52 9.33
C TRP A 93 10.30 -3.07 10.78
N GLN A 94 11.02 -3.71 11.71
CA GLN A 94 11.01 -3.31 13.11
C GLN A 94 11.47 -1.86 13.26
N ALA A 95 12.55 -1.46 12.58
CA ALA A 95 13.00 -0.08 12.56
C ALA A 95 11.94 0.90 12.00
N TRP A 96 11.11 0.47 11.04
CA TRP A 96 9.96 1.25 10.58
C TRP A 96 8.85 1.34 11.65
N LEU A 97 8.51 0.23 12.32
CA LEU A 97 7.52 0.24 13.41
C LEU A 97 7.90 1.20 14.54
N ASP A 98 9.17 1.26 14.89
CA ASP A 98 9.68 2.08 15.98
C ASP A 98 9.58 3.58 15.68
N ARG A 99 9.58 3.98 14.40
CA ARG A 99 9.55 5.40 13.98
C ARG A 99 8.22 5.87 13.37
N ARG A 100 7.27 4.97 13.08
CA ARG A 100 6.05 5.32 12.33
C ARG A 100 5.06 6.23 13.07
N GLY A 101 5.11 6.27 14.41
CA GLY A 101 4.13 7.01 15.23
C GLY A 101 4.05 8.49 14.92
N ASP A 102 5.17 9.07 14.49
CA ASP A 102 5.27 10.50 14.15
C ASP A 102 4.82 10.81 12.72
N GLN A 103 4.70 9.79 11.87
CA GLN A 103 4.45 9.93 10.44
C GLN A 103 2.97 10.08 10.10
N SER A 104 2.66 10.79 9.00
CA SER A 104 1.33 10.80 8.40
C SER A 104 0.98 9.46 7.75
N ALA A 105 -0.30 9.21 7.47
CA ALA A 105 -0.74 7.99 6.79
C ALA A 105 -0.09 7.80 5.41
N LEU A 106 0.19 8.89 4.69
CA LEU A 106 0.88 8.87 3.39
C LEU A 106 2.37 8.58 3.55
N GLU A 107 3.04 9.17 4.55
CA GLU A 107 4.44 8.90 4.85
C GLU A 107 4.64 7.44 5.26
N GLN A 108 3.76 6.92 6.12
CA GLN A 108 3.75 5.50 6.48
C GLN A 108 3.61 4.60 5.24
N ARG A 109 2.72 4.96 4.30
CA ARG A 109 2.52 4.19 3.06
C ARG A 109 3.75 4.24 2.15
N ARG A 110 4.34 5.41 1.92
CA ARG A 110 5.56 5.57 1.12
C ARG A 110 6.69 4.72 1.69
N ASP A 111 6.92 4.83 2.99
CA ASP A 111 8.02 4.14 3.65
C ASP A 111 7.80 2.62 3.66
N LEU A 112 6.55 2.17 3.82
CA LEU A 112 6.20 0.76 3.69
C LEU A 112 6.45 0.24 2.27
N LEU A 113 6.15 1.00 1.23
CA LEU A 113 6.43 0.60 -0.16
C LEU A 113 7.93 0.56 -0.46
N ALA A 114 8.69 1.53 0.05
CA ALA A 114 10.14 1.55 -0.06
C ALA A 114 10.80 0.38 0.70
N LEU A 115 10.17 -0.09 1.77
CA LEU A 115 10.59 -1.27 2.52
C LEU A 115 10.27 -2.57 1.75
N VAL A 116 9.02 -2.73 1.31
CA VAL A 116 8.50 -3.99 0.74
C VAL A 116 8.99 -4.22 -0.69
N GLY A 117 9.10 -3.18 -1.53
CA GLY A 117 9.45 -3.32 -2.95
C GLY A 117 10.79 -4.02 -3.17
N PRO A 118 11.92 -3.47 -2.66
CA PRO A 118 13.23 -4.09 -2.81
C PRO A 118 13.33 -5.48 -2.15
N GLY A 119 12.65 -5.68 -1.02
CA GLY A 119 12.60 -6.98 -0.34
C GLY A 119 11.91 -8.06 -1.16
N ARG A 120 10.76 -7.71 -1.76
CA ARG A 120 10.04 -8.57 -2.70
C ARG A 120 10.92 -8.87 -3.91
N ASP A 121 11.54 -7.88 -4.52
CA ASP A 121 12.33 -8.09 -5.75
C ASP A 121 13.56 -8.97 -5.48
N ALA A 122 14.25 -8.76 -4.36
CA ALA A 122 15.35 -9.62 -3.93
C ALA A 122 14.87 -11.06 -3.64
N PHE A 123 13.73 -11.21 -2.97
CA PHE A 123 13.11 -12.51 -2.72
C PHE A 123 12.77 -13.25 -4.03
N LEU A 124 12.17 -12.55 -5.00
CA LEU A 124 11.78 -13.14 -6.29
C LEU A 124 12.97 -13.47 -7.18
N ALA A 125 14.09 -12.77 -7.02
CA ALA A 125 15.33 -13.04 -7.73
C ALA A 125 15.95 -14.39 -7.33
N GLU A 126 15.74 -14.86 -6.10
CA GLU A 126 16.23 -16.17 -5.62
C GLU A 126 15.41 -17.35 -6.15
N LEU A 127 14.28 -17.10 -6.80
CA LEU A 127 13.33 -18.12 -7.25
C LEU A 127 13.42 -18.37 -8.76
N THR A 128 13.30 -19.64 -9.15
CA THR A 128 13.17 -20.01 -10.57
C THR A 128 11.85 -19.48 -11.16
N PRO A 129 11.73 -19.37 -12.49
CA PRO A 129 10.47 -19.00 -13.14
C PRO A 129 9.29 -19.91 -12.75
N GLU A 130 9.51 -21.21 -12.62
CA GLU A 130 8.49 -22.20 -12.23
C GLU A 130 8.05 -21.97 -10.77
N GLN A 131 9.01 -21.72 -9.88
CA GLN A 131 8.76 -21.38 -8.49
C GLN A 131 7.99 -20.05 -8.35
N ARG A 132 8.34 -19.03 -9.13
CA ARG A 132 7.59 -17.77 -9.20
C ARG A 132 6.16 -17.98 -9.70
N GLY A 133 5.97 -18.82 -10.71
CA GLY A 133 4.64 -19.19 -11.21
C GLY A 133 3.77 -19.87 -10.15
N ALA A 134 4.34 -20.75 -9.33
CA ALA A 134 3.64 -21.39 -8.22
C ALA A 134 3.21 -20.36 -7.15
N ILE A 135 4.09 -19.42 -6.78
CA ILE A 135 3.79 -18.35 -5.81
C ILE A 135 2.74 -17.37 -6.32
N ALA A 136 2.74 -17.04 -7.63
CA ALA A 136 1.72 -16.20 -8.26
C ALA A 136 0.31 -16.76 -8.05
N GLY A 137 0.16 -18.10 -8.13
CA GLY A 137 -1.10 -18.80 -7.90
C GLY A 137 -1.66 -18.68 -6.47
N TYR A 138 -0.82 -18.35 -5.49
CA TYR A 138 -1.23 -18.06 -4.11
C TYR A 138 -1.56 -16.58 -3.86
N GLY A 139 -1.50 -15.72 -4.88
CA GLY A 139 -1.79 -14.29 -4.76
C GLY A 139 -0.72 -13.48 -4.03
N LEU A 140 0.44 -14.07 -3.77
CA LEU A 140 1.55 -13.44 -3.01
C LEU A 140 2.32 -12.38 -3.82
N LEU A 141 2.12 -12.32 -5.14
CA LEU A 141 2.82 -11.39 -6.05
C LEU A 141 1.99 -10.17 -6.44
N GLU A 142 0.69 -10.15 -6.14
CA GLU A 142 -0.20 -9.10 -6.62
C GLU A 142 -0.25 -7.91 -5.64
N MET A 143 0.78 -7.06 -5.70
CA MET A 143 0.59 -5.67 -5.33
C MET A 143 -0.14 -4.98 -6.48
N GLN A 144 -1.47 -5.00 -6.49
CA GLN A 144 -2.24 -4.17 -7.41
C GLN A 144 -2.10 -2.71 -7.02
N ILE A 145 -1.02 -2.07 -7.50
CA ILE A 145 -0.93 -0.62 -7.57
C ILE A 145 -1.85 -0.20 -8.71
N GLN A 146 -3.13 0.06 -8.40
CA GLN A 146 -4.06 0.64 -9.35
C GLN A 146 -3.58 2.05 -9.71
N GLY A 147 -2.89 2.14 -10.84
CA GLY A 147 -2.47 3.38 -11.46
C GLY A 147 -3.42 3.77 -12.56
N SER A 148 -4.37 4.65 -12.27
CA SER A 148 -4.74 5.71 -13.21
C SER A 148 -5.45 6.82 -12.44
N GLN A 149 -4.95 8.06 -12.54
CA GLN A 149 -5.62 9.26 -12.05
C GLN A 149 -6.42 9.89 -13.19
N SER A 150 -7.38 9.15 -13.76
CA SER A 150 -8.27 9.66 -14.82
C SER A 150 -9.12 10.87 -14.37
N TRP A 151 -9.09 11.20 -13.08
CA TRP A 151 -9.82 12.31 -12.51
C TRP A 151 -9.20 13.69 -12.77
N LEU A 152 -7.96 13.74 -13.28
CA LEU A 152 -7.34 14.97 -13.80
C LEU A 152 -7.73 15.28 -15.25
N ASP A 153 -8.49 14.37 -15.89
CA ASP A 153 -8.91 14.50 -17.29
C ASP A 153 -10.14 15.43 -17.36
N GLY A 154 -9.88 16.74 -17.43
CA GLY A 154 -10.92 17.74 -17.57
C GLY A 154 -10.40 19.17 -17.66
N PRO A 155 -11.28 20.14 -17.97
CA PRO A 155 -10.94 21.55 -17.92
C PRO A 155 -10.39 21.94 -16.54
N ARG A 156 -9.25 22.62 -16.52
CA ARG A 156 -8.51 22.96 -15.29
C ARG A 156 -9.39 23.57 -14.21
N ALA A 157 -10.23 24.54 -14.57
CA ALA A 157 -11.11 25.23 -13.63
C ALA A 157 -12.10 24.27 -12.94
N GLN A 158 -12.64 23.30 -13.68
CA GLN A 158 -13.54 22.30 -13.13
C GLN A 158 -12.81 21.36 -12.16
N VAL A 159 -11.63 20.85 -12.54
CA VAL A 159 -10.82 19.97 -11.70
C VAL A 159 -10.41 20.69 -10.41
N THR A 160 -9.93 21.94 -10.50
CA THR A 160 -9.61 22.76 -9.33
C THR A 160 -10.82 22.97 -8.42
N GLY A 161 -11.97 23.31 -8.99
CA GLY A 161 -13.21 23.52 -8.23
C GLY A 161 -13.65 22.25 -7.48
N THR A 162 -13.69 21.12 -8.18
CA THR A 162 -14.05 19.81 -7.61
C THR A 162 -13.10 19.41 -6.50
N LEU A 163 -11.79 19.44 -6.74
CA LEU A 163 -10.81 19.08 -5.72
C LEU A 163 -10.86 20.00 -4.50
N THR A 164 -10.97 21.32 -4.73
CA THR A 164 -11.07 22.29 -3.63
C THR A 164 -12.30 22.00 -2.76
N ALA A 165 -13.46 21.75 -3.37
CA ALA A 165 -14.68 21.42 -2.65
C ALA A 165 -14.56 20.09 -1.88
N GLN A 166 -14.03 19.05 -2.52
CA GLN A 166 -13.85 17.72 -1.90
C GLN A 166 -12.89 17.76 -0.73
N TRP A 167 -11.71 18.37 -0.90
CA TRP A 167 -10.69 18.46 0.15
C TRP A 167 -11.17 19.35 1.30
N SER A 168 -11.83 20.47 0.99
CA SER A 168 -12.39 21.35 2.00
C SER A 168 -13.49 20.67 2.82
N SER A 169 -14.37 19.92 2.15
CA SER A 169 -15.42 19.13 2.81
C SER A 169 -14.83 18.03 3.70
N ALA A 170 -13.88 17.24 3.18
CA ALA A 170 -13.25 16.15 3.90
C ALA A 170 -12.50 16.62 5.17
N LEU A 171 -11.93 17.82 5.11
CA LEU A 171 -11.23 18.44 6.23
C LEU A 171 -12.13 19.33 7.08
N GLY A 172 -13.41 19.49 6.75
CA GLY A 172 -14.32 20.39 7.47
C GLY A 172 -13.84 21.84 7.51
N LEU A 173 -13.27 22.34 6.42
CA LEU A 173 -12.75 23.71 6.33
C LEU A 173 -13.88 24.74 6.31
N ASN A 174 -13.64 25.88 6.94
CA ASN A 174 -14.54 27.04 6.83
C ASN A 174 -14.36 27.78 5.49
N GLU A 175 -15.20 28.79 5.22
CA GLU A 175 -15.18 29.54 3.96
C GLU A 175 -13.84 30.21 3.65
N ASN A 176 -13.17 30.78 4.66
CA ASN A 176 -11.88 31.43 4.47
C ASN A 176 -10.80 30.39 4.15
N GLN A 177 -10.73 29.30 4.91
CA GLN A 177 -9.81 28.19 4.65
C GLN A 177 -10.07 27.54 3.27
N THR A 178 -11.34 27.43 2.86
CA THR A 178 -11.73 26.91 1.53
C THR A 178 -11.25 27.82 0.41
N ARG A 179 -11.36 29.14 0.58
CA ARG A 179 -10.82 30.12 -0.38
C ARG A 179 -9.29 30.01 -0.49
N ASP A 180 -8.62 29.85 0.64
CA ASP A 180 -7.16 29.76 0.72
C ASP A 180 -6.63 28.38 0.24
N MET A 181 -7.49 27.36 0.17
CA MET A 181 -7.17 26.04 -0.38
C MET A 181 -7.04 26.04 -1.92
N ALA A 182 -7.85 26.85 -2.63
CA ALA A 182 -7.91 26.80 -4.10
C ALA A 182 -6.55 27.06 -4.80
N PRO A 183 -5.70 28.01 -4.36
CA PRO A 183 -4.35 28.16 -4.87
C PRO A 183 -3.47 26.93 -4.65
N LEU A 184 -3.58 26.25 -3.50
CA LEU A 184 -2.79 25.07 -3.17
C LEU A 184 -3.19 23.87 -4.04
N VAL A 185 -4.48 23.71 -4.31
CA VAL A 185 -5.01 22.71 -5.25
C VAL A 185 -4.50 22.98 -6.67
N THR A 186 -4.49 24.25 -7.08
CA THR A 186 -4.00 24.67 -8.40
C THR A 186 -2.52 24.31 -8.59
N GLU A 187 -1.70 24.59 -7.58
CA GLU A 187 -0.29 24.20 -7.58
C GLU A 187 -0.11 22.69 -7.62
N TYR A 188 -0.89 21.94 -6.83
CA TYR A 188 -0.85 20.48 -6.87
C TYR A 188 -1.16 19.93 -8.27
N ILE A 189 -2.17 20.46 -8.96
CA ILE A 189 -2.50 20.06 -10.34
C ILE A 189 -1.33 20.34 -11.29
N ASP A 190 -0.69 21.50 -11.18
CA ASP A 190 0.48 21.85 -12.01
C ASP A 190 1.64 20.89 -11.78
N ARG A 191 1.98 20.67 -10.50
CA ARG A 191 3.06 19.76 -10.13
C ARG A 191 2.75 18.32 -10.53
N SER A 192 1.49 17.89 -10.44
CA SER A 192 1.07 16.56 -10.86
C SER A 192 1.15 16.38 -12.37
N ARG A 193 0.84 17.42 -13.16
CA ARG A 193 1.00 17.38 -14.63
C ARG A 193 2.48 17.36 -15.01
N ALA A 194 3.29 18.21 -14.41
CA ALA A 194 4.74 18.22 -14.64
C ALA A 194 5.38 16.87 -14.27
N LEU A 195 4.95 16.26 -13.16
CA LEU A 195 5.39 14.92 -12.76
C LEU A 195 4.98 13.85 -13.78
N ASN A 196 3.76 13.92 -14.31
CA ASN A 196 3.32 13.00 -15.37
C ASN A 196 4.20 13.14 -16.61
N ASP A 197 4.48 14.38 -17.04
CA ASP A 197 5.34 14.63 -18.19
C ASP A 197 6.76 14.12 -17.95
N GLU A 198 7.30 14.30 -16.75
CA GLU A 198 8.60 13.75 -16.34
C GLU A 198 8.60 12.22 -16.44
N ILE A 199 7.61 11.55 -15.86
CA ILE A 199 7.48 10.08 -15.90
C ILE A 199 7.39 9.59 -17.34
N TRP A 200 6.58 10.24 -18.17
CA TRP A 200 6.45 9.90 -19.59
C TRP A 200 7.77 10.09 -20.33
N ASN A 201 8.45 11.22 -20.14
CA ASN A 201 9.72 11.51 -20.79
C ASN A 201 10.80 10.49 -20.41
N ARG A 202 10.88 10.09 -19.13
CA ARG A 202 11.81 9.05 -18.68
C ARG A 202 11.52 7.70 -19.33
N ARG A 203 10.24 7.30 -19.41
CA ARG A 203 9.83 6.08 -20.12
C ARG A 203 10.14 6.13 -21.62
N TYR A 204 9.89 7.26 -22.28
CA TYR A 204 10.23 7.45 -23.70
C TYR A 204 11.74 7.46 -23.95
N ALA A 205 12.53 7.92 -22.98
CA ALA A 205 13.99 7.84 -23.01
C ALA A 205 14.53 6.42 -22.77
N GLY A 206 13.66 5.44 -22.55
CA GLY A 206 14.03 4.04 -22.33
C GLY A 206 14.45 3.73 -20.89
N GLU A 207 14.21 4.63 -19.94
CA GLU A 207 14.39 4.30 -18.52
C GLU A 207 13.33 3.28 -18.08
N ASP A 208 13.80 2.20 -17.46
CA ASP A 208 12.93 1.21 -16.82
C ASP A 208 12.42 1.76 -15.47
N LEU A 209 11.41 2.63 -15.56
CA LEU A 209 10.74 3.15 -14.39
C LEU A 209 9.69 2.13 -13.92
N SER A 210 10.03 1.38 -12.87
CA SER A 210 9.09 0.45 -12.23
C SER A 210 7.80 1.16 -11.80
N ARG A 211 6.70 0.40 -11.69
CA ARG A 211 5.41 0.94 -11.24
C ARG A 211 5.50 1.49 -9.81
N GLU A 212 6.34 0.87 -9.00
CA GLU A 212 6.64 1.26 -7.63
C GLU A 212 7.36 2.61 -7.59
N ALA A 213 8.31 2.85 -8.50
CA ALA A 213 9.01 4.12 -8.60
C ALA A 213 8.08 5.26 -9.04
N ASP A 214 7.25 5.05 -10.06
CA ASP A 214 6.19 5.98 -10.48
C ASP A 214 5.26 6.32 -9.31
N TYR A 215 4.76 5.28 -8.63
CA TYR A 215 3.89 5.45 -7.48
C TYR A 215 4.57 6.23 -6.34
N ALA A 216 5.83 5.91 -6.01
CA ALA A 216 6.58 6.60 -4.96
C ALA A 216 6.73 8.10 -5.24
N MET A 217 6.99 8.50 -6.49
CA MET A 217 7.06 9.90 -6.89
C MET A 217 5.71 10.62 -6.69
N ARG A 218 4.59 9.96 -7.02
CA ARG A 218 3.24 10.51 -6.82
C ARG A 218 2.87 10.67 -5.34
N VAL A 219 3.16 9.65 -4.53
CA VAL A 219 2.95 9.73 -3.07
C VAL A 219 3.77 10.85 -2.47
N GLN A 220 5.01 11.02 -2.92
CA GLN A 220 5.88 12.09 -2.45
C GLN A 220 5.27 13.47 -2.74
N LEU A 221 4.73 13.69 -3.94
CA LEU A 221 4.00 14.92 -4.26
C LEU A 221 2.81 15.14 -3.31
N MET A 222 2.01 14.10 -3.03
CA MET A 222 0.88 14.21 -2.11
C MET A 222 1.31 14.56 -0.67
N ILE A 223 2.42 13.99 -0.17
CA ILE A 223 2.98 14.30 1.14
C ILE A 223 3.39 15.78 1.21
N GLU A 224 4.05 16.28 0.16
CA GLU A 224 4.45 17.69 0.10
C GLU A 224 3.25 18.63 0.06
N THR A 225 2.21 18.28 -0.69
CA THR A 225 0.94 19.03 -0.69
C THR A 225 0.27 19.00 0.68
N GLN A 226 0.21 17.85 1.36
CA GLN A 226 -0.32 17.71 2.73
C GLN A 226 0.43 18.61 3.72
N LYS A 227 1.77 18.61 3.68
CA LYS A 227 2.60 19.47 4.52
C LYS A 227 2.34 20.94 4.22
N LYS A 228 2.32 21.31 2.93
CA LYS A 228 2.09 22.69 2.52
C LYS A 228 0.70 23.21 2.93
N ILE A 229 -0.34 22.38 2.84
CA ILE A 229 -1.67 22.76 3.34
C ILE A 229 -1.63 22.96 4.86
N SER A 230 -1.00 22.04 5.59
CA SER A 230 -0.85 22.14 7.05
C SER A 230 -0.10 23.41 7.49
N ASP A 231 0.91 23.82 6.72
CA ASP A 231 1.73 25.00 7.01
C ASP A 231 1.04 26.32 6.59
N THR A 232 0.23 26.27 5.53
CA THR A 232 -0.41 27.47 4.95
C THR A 232 -1.75 27.78 5.60
N LEU A 233 -2.56 26.76 5.85
CA LEU A 233 -3.87 26.91 6.44
C LEU A 233 -3.76 26.88 7.95
N ARG A 234 -4.42 27.83 8.62
CA ARG A 234 -4.60 27.77 10.07
C ARG A 234 -5.65 26.72 10.42
N LEU A 235 -5.23 25.46 10.54
CA LEU A 235 -6.09 24.33 10.88
C LEU A 235 -6.40 24.31 12.39
N THR A 236 -7.58 23.81 12.77
CA THR A 236 -7.85 23.38 14.16
C THR A 236 -7.14 22.05 14.46
N ASP A 237 -7.06 21.66 15.72
CA ASP A 237 -6.45 20.37 16.11
C ASP A 237 -7.12 19.17 15.43
N ASP A 238 -8.46 19.18 15.34
CA ASP A 238 -9.22 18.14 14.65
C ASP A 238 -8.94 18.12 13.14
N GLN A 239 -8.84 19.30 12.52
CA GLN A 239 -8.50 19.43 11.10
C GLN A 239 -7.05 19.00 10.83
N ALA A 240 -6.12 19.33 11.72
CA ALA A 240 -4.72 18.91 11.63
C ALA A 240 -4.58 17.39 11.82
N LYS A 241 -5.38 16.79 12.72
CA LYS A 241 -5.48 15.33 12.87
C LYS A 241 -6.03 14.68 11.61
N ALA A 242 -7.15 15.18 11.09
CA ALA A 242 -7.74 14.70 9.82
C ALA A 242 -6.75 14.84 8.66
N MET A 243 -5.97 15.93 8.63
CA MET A 243 -4.90 16.14 7.67
C MET A 243 -3.78 15.10 7.82
N LYS A 244 -3.35 14.75 9.04
CA LYS A 244 -2.31 13.70 9.26
C LYS A 244 -2.81 12.31 8.86
N GLU A 245 -4.10 12.05 9.04
CA GLU A 245 -4.78 10.81 8.63
C GLU A 245 -5.15 10.80 7.13
N TRP A 246 -5.04 11.95 6.45
CA TRP A 246 -5.31 12.08 5.03
C TRP A 246 -4.42 11.13 4.22
N GLY A 247 -5.07 10.26 3.45
CA GLY A 247 -4.45 9.28 2.55
C GLY A 247 -5.26 9.11 1.27
N PHE A 248 -4.93 8.12 0.44
CA PHE A 248 -5.67 7.81 -0.80
C PHE A 248 -7.17 7.51 -0.58
N THR A 249 -7.56 7.16 0.64
CA THR A 249 -8.92 6.80 1.04
C THR A 249 -9.93 7.94 0.90
N TYR A 250 -9.50 9.20 0.83
CA TYR A 250 -10.40 10.34 0.58
C TYR A 250 -10.53 10.68 -0.92
N GLY A 251 -9.90 9.90 -1.80
CA GLY A 251 -9.90 10.08 -3.25
C GLY A 251 -10.63 9.00 -4.04
N VAL A 252 -11.33 8.06 -3.39
CA VAL A 252 -12.05 6.98 -4.09
C VAL A 252 -13.49 6.91 -3.63
N ASN A 253 -14.32 7.75 -4.26
CA ASN A 253 -15.63 7.38 -4.79
C ASN A 253 -15.97 8.40 -5.89
N LEU A 254 -15.28 8.29 -7.02
CA LEU A 254 -15.67 8.98 -8.26
C LEU A 254 -16.77 8.21 -9.03
N THR A 255 -17.24 7.08 -8.50
CA THR A 255 -18.34 6.30 -9.08
C THR A 255 -19.71 6.67 -8.53
N ASP A 256 -19.81 7.32 -7.37
CA ASP A 256 -21.13 7.69 -6.80
C ASP A 256 -21.69 9.00 -7.39
N GLY A 257 -20.85 9.75 -8.13
CA GLY A 257 -21.23 11.02 -8.77
C GLY A 257 -21.68 10.92 -10.23
N GLN A 258 -21.61 9.73 -10.86
CA GLN A 258 -22.01 9.55 -12.28
C GLN A 258 -23.26 8.69 -12.47
N ALA A 259 -23.85 8.13 -11.41
CA ALA A 259 -25.08 7.34 -11.51
C ALA A 259 -26.38 8.16 -11.42
N ALA A 260 -26.31 9.49 -11.27
CA ALA A 260 -27.49 10.33 -11.08
C ALA A 260 -27.98 11.09 -12.33
N ASP A 261 -27.34 10.95 -13.51
CA ASP A 261 -27.76 11.69 -14.70
C ASP A 261 -27.65 10.93 -16.03
N SER A 262 -27.87 9.61 -16.00
CA SER A 262 -28.34 8.87 -17.19
C SER A 262 -29.84 8.65 -17.10
N GLY A 263 -30.58 9.73 -16.87
CA GLY A 263 -31.98 9.81 -17.25
C GLY A 263 -32.07 10.04 -18.76
N LYS A 264 -32.02 8.96 -19.54
CA LYS A 264 -32.63 8.78 -20.87
C LYS A 264 -32.44 7.37 -21.39
#